data_AF-A0AAD2JZ92-F1
#
_entry.id   AF-A0AAD2JZ92-F1
#
_cell.length_a   1.000
_cell.length_b   1.000
_cell.length_c   1.000
_cell.angle_alpha   90.00
_cell.angle_beta   90.00
_cell.angle_gamma   90.00
#
_symmetry.space_group_name_H-M   'P 1'
#
loop_
_entity.id
_entity.type
_entity.pdbx_description
1 polymer ?
#
loop_
_entity_poly.entity_id
_entity_poly.type
_entity_poly.pdbx_seq_one_letter_code
_entity_poly.pdbx_strand_id
1 'polypeptide(L)'
;YISGSTARACLLHLHPVSFLSEGTFSDPLHVSARAALQTELGFKAEDARYREHDELKYALRAARIGTQHWIGSRWHIVTNDVADPQHPDKRFGQLPQWLDVQCAIEGHNATASTLGQPPILVHHDNELFRYTPTGGTTADSDKWLKRVLPSFNSHAVESQLAHLDPDVVSENIVALNDDQMIVRPLPPSAFHSPLYGPVFRFDGQLFVGGDSTGAGDASGEWRSIPWSNHVLDTRFGERKRAYIQHHARALSLPLLHEASLAFGAEFAHTPLSRFRGSHDVHGEWELNTMFFASHYVAERHREALLWSWIVGKWGGRTEGRLDESTKELMWSEVGGKGRKRKDVQIWSVGRSYIDVEDNMKRAGLQGPATGRSGGNPQVGSQYGWVSMNGFYQSWRQIPNQEPNVRGFITFNECMKPATESAWALFRRFATVDTHCGDIVISKLVQSQRSGLGVFLPDVLNRNTTSQRVVPNPLTLPLVVSSTPVPLPPDLRLFAVRLIHRYSYAIGRSPDQFVRLLKPKQAEFQLRNLAMRKPALICINDDFGDDEEVVREG
;
A
#
# COMPACT_ATOMS: atom_id res chain seq x y z
N TYR A 1 26.59 -7.03 -43.50
CA TYR A 1 26.59 -8.32 -42.82
C TYR A 1 27.18 -8.12 -41.43
N ILE A 2 26.32 -7.77 -40.46
CA ILE A 2 26.67 -7.75 -39.04
C ILE A 2 26.04 -9.03 -38.48
N SER A 3 26.90 -9.93 -38.03
CA SER A 3 26.57 -11.22 -37.43
C SER A 3 25.68 -11.05 -36.20
N GLY A 4 24.69 -11.91 -36.09
CA GLY A 4 23.60 -11.81 -35.13
C GLY A 4 24.01 -12.08 -33.68
N SER A 5 23.48 -11.26 -32.79
CA SER A 5 23.00 -11.72 -31.49
C SER A 5 21.48 -11.83 -31.61
N THR A 6 20.96 -13.04 -31.78
CA THR A 6 19.54 -13.29 -31.54
C THR A 6 19.25 -12.96 -30.09
N ALA A 7 18.61 -11.82 -29.82
CA ALA A 7 18.10 -11.50 -28.49
C ALA A 7 17.20 -12.64 -28.04
N ARG A 8 17.62 -13.40 -27.02
CA ARG A 8 16.86 -14.52 -26.49
C ARG A 8 15.68 -13.93 -25.70
N ALA A 9 14.45 -14.24 -26.10
CA ALA A 9 13.28 -13.84 -25.32
C ALA A 9 13.29 -14.62 -24.00
N CYS A 10 13.23 -13.95 -22.85
CA CYS A 10 13.21 -14.61 -21.53
C CYS A 10 11.91 -15.41 -21.31
N LEU A 11 10.86 -15.02 -22.03
CA LEU A 11 9.60 -15.76 -22.12
C LEU A 11 9.71 -16.71 -23.31
N LEU A 12 9.72 -18.02 -23.06
CA LEU A 12 9.79 -19.02 -24.12
C LEU A 12 8.53 -18.91 -25.01
N HIS A 13 8.75 -18.82 -26.33
CA HIS A 13 7.67 -18.93 -27.32
C HIS A 13 7.28 -20.41 -27.47
N LEU A 14 6.31 -20.88 -26.69
CA LEU A 14 5.61 -22.11 -27.04
C LEU A 14 4.55 -21.78 -28.10
N HIS A 15 4.59 -22.52 -29.21
CA HIS A 15 3.60 -22.45 -30.29
C HIS A 15 2.17 -22.69 -29.75
N PRO A 16 1.13 -22.15 -30.40
CA PRO A 16 -0.25 -22.23 -29.91
C PRO A 16 -0.89 -23.57 -30.27
N VAL A 17 -0.31 -24.71 -29.86
CA VAL A 17 -0.97 -26.02 -30.01
C VAL A 17 -0.45 -26.99 -28.93
N SER A 18 -0.91 -26.83 -27.70
CA SER A 18 -1.03 -27.93 -26.72
C SER A 18 -1.67 -27.40 -25.42
N PHE A 19 -2.97 -27.64 -25.26
CA PHE A 19 -3.67 -27.57 -23.98
C PHE A 19 -3.24 -28.77 -23.13
N LEU A 20 -2.09 -28.70 -22.48
CA LEU A 20 -1.77 -29.58 -21.36
C LEU A 20 -0.98 -28.77 -20.33
N SER A 21 -1.51 -28.79 -19.12
CA SER A 21 -1.06 -28.17 -17.88
C SER A 21 0.43 -28.34 -17.67
N GLU A 22 1.19 -27.25 -17.52
CA GLU A 22 2.53 -27.32 -16.91
C GLU A 22 3.07 -25.89 -16.63
N GLY A 23 2.64 -25.35 -15.49
CA GLY A 23 3.04 -24.07 -14.90
C GLY A 23 3.29 -24.20 -13.40
N THR A 24 3.72 -23.13 -12.73
CA THR A 24 4.33 -23.12 -11.38
C THR A 24 3.70 -24.09 -10.36
N PHE A 25 2.38 -24.06 -10.17
CA PHE A 25 1.68 -24.89 -9.16
C PHE A 25 1.46 -26.37 -9.53
N SER A 26 1.89 -26.78 -10.73
CA SER A 26 1.84 -28.16 -11.22
C SER A 26 3.13 -28.95 -10.96
N ASP A 27 4.16 -28.32 -10.38
CA ASP A 27 5.37 -29.02 -9.95
C ASP A 27 4.99 -30.16 -8.97
N PRO A 28 5.28 -31.43 -9.30
CA PRO A 28 4.90 -32.57 -8.49
C PRO A 28 5.39 -32.49 -7.04
N LEU A 29 6.57 -31.90 -6.82
CA LEU A 29 7.12 -31.72 -5.48
C LEU A 29 6.31 -30.70 -4.68
N HIS A 30 5.96 -29.57 -5.29
CA HIS A 30 5.13 -28.54 -4.65
C HIS A 30 3.70 -29.03 -4.39
N VAL A 31 3.12 -29.80 -5.33
CA VAL A 31 1.82 -30.45 -5.16
C VAL A 31 1.85 -31.44 -3.99
N SER A 32 2.89 -32.28 -3.92
CA SER A 32 3.06 -33.25 -2.83
C SER A 32 3.26 -32.55 -1.47
N ALA A 33 4.12 -31.52 -1.41
CA ALA A 33 4.35 -30.74 -0.20
C ALA A 33 3.07 -30.03 0.28
N ARG A 34 2.28 -29.48 -0.65
CA ARG A 34 0.98 -28.87 -0.37
C ARG A 34 0.01 -29.88 0.23
N ALA A 35 -0.15 -31.05 -0.39
CA ALA A 35 -1.07 -32.10 0.08
C ALA A 35 -0.66 -32.65 1.46
N ALA A 36 0.64 -32.85 1.68
CA ALA A 36 1.18 -33.25 2.97
C ALA A 36 0.86 -32.20 4.05
N LEU A 37 1.04 -30.92 3.73
CA LEU A 37 0.74 -29.82 4.65
C LEU A 37 -0.76 -29.67 4.96
N GLN A 38 -1.62 -29.81 3.96
CA GLN A 38 -3.08 -29.81 4.18
C GLN A 38 -3.50 -30.92 5.15
N THR A 39 -2.89 -32.09 5.01
CA THR A 39 -3.11 -33.23 5.91
C THR A 39 -2.59 -32.94 7.32
N GLU A 40 -1.37 -32.39 7.45
CA GLU A 40 -0.76 -32.01 8.73
C GLU A 40 -1.61 -31.00 9.50
N LEU A 41 -2.11 -29.98 8.80
CA LEU A 41 -2.91 -28.90 9.42
C LEU A 41 -4.38 -29.25 9.58
N GLY A 42 -4.86 -30.37 9.01
CA GLY A 42 -6.29 -30.67 8.93
C GLY A 42 -7.08 -29.59 8.17
N PHE A 43 -6.43 -28.88 7.25
CA PHE A 43 -7.01 -27.75 6.51
C PHE A 43 -7.26 -28.14 5.06
N LYS A 44 -8.50 -27.98 4.58
CA LYS A 44 -8.85 -28.19 3.18
C LYS A 44 -9.02 -26.84 2.50
N ALA A 45 -8.05 -26.46 1.68
CA ALA A 45 -8.18 -25.30 0.80
C ALA A 45 -9.01 -25.66 -0.44
N GLU A 46 -9.58 -24.64 -1.09
CA GLU A 46 -10.29 -24.79 -2.37
C GLU A 46 -9.30 -25.10 -3.49
N ASP A 47 -9.61 -26.10 -4.33
CA ASP A 47 -8.70 -26.55 -5.39
C ASP A 47 -8.50 -25.46 -6.45
N ALA A 48 -9.52 -24.63 -6.68
CA ALA A 48 -9.47 -23.46 -7.55
C ALA A 48 -8.24 -22.57 -7.33
N ARG A 49 -7.76 -22.45 -6.09
CA ARG A 49 -6.61 -21.57 -5.76
C ARG A 49 -5.26 -22.07 -6.19
N TYR A 50 -5.19 -23.34 -6.58
CA TYR A 50 -3.96 -23.96 -7.03
C TYR A 50 -4.07 -24.49 -8.45
N ARG A 51 -5.20 -24.23 -9.12
CA ARG A 51 -5.31 -24.41 -10.55
C ARG A 51 -4.42 -23.40 -11.25
N GLU A 52 -3.86 -23.81 -12.37
CA GLU A 52 -2.90 -23.04 -13.13
C GLU A 52 -3.44 -22.88 -14.55
N HIS A 53 -3.67 -21.64 -14.94
CA HIS A 53 -4.17 -21.26 -16.26
C HIS A 53 -3.21 -20.34 -17.02
N ASP A 54 -1.90 -20.46 -16.73
CA ASP A 54 -0.83 -19.60 -17.25
C ASP A 54 -1.00 -18.12 -16.83
N GLU A 55 -1.66 -17.85 -15.71
CA GLU A 55 -2.05 -16.48 -15.29
C GLU A 55 -0.82 -15.58 -15.15
N LEU A 56 0.20 -16.04 -14.41
CA LEU A 56 1.47 -15.33 -14.23
C LEU A 56 2.18 -15.03 -15.57
N LYS A 57 2.14 -15.98 -16.52
CA LYS A 57 2.73 -15.82 -17.86
C LYS A 57 2.02 -14.73 -18.63
N TYR A 58 0.69 -14.70 -18.61
CA TYR A 58 -0.09 -13.67 -19.29
C TYR A 58 0.02 -12.32 -18.58
N ALA A 59 0.08 -12.29 -17.25
CA ALA A 59 0.35 -11.09 -16.47
C ALA A 59 1.71 -10.47 -16.81
N LEU A 60 2.78 -11.27 -16.93
CA LEU A 60 4.10 -10.77 -17.35
C LEU A 60 4.11 -10.29 -18.80
N ARG A 61 3.41 -10.97 -19.71
CA ARG A 61 3.25 -10.50 -21.10
C ARG A 61 2.51 -9.16 -21.14
N ALA A 62 1.45 -9.02 -20.34
CA ALA A 62 0.74 -7.75 -20.19
C ALA A 62 1.67 -6.68 -19.60
N ALA A 63 2.39 -6.98 -18.52
CA ALA A 63 3.37 -6.07 -17.93
C ALA A 63 4.40 -5.59 -18.95
N ARG A 64 4.88 -6.45 -19.86
CA ARG A 64 5.75 -6.06 -20.98
C ARG A 64 5.15 -4.96 -21.85
N ILE A 65 3.87 -5.09 -22.19
CA ILE A 65 3.11 -4.12 -22.99
C ILE A 65 2.87 -2.84 -22.18
N GLY A 66 2.41 -2.98 -20.94
CA GLY A 66 2.06 -1.88 -20.06
C GLY A 66 3.23 -1.01 -19.62
N THR A 67 4.42 -1.60 -19.54
CA THR A 67 5.65 -0.96 -19.06
C THR A 67 6.72 -0.79 -20.14
N GLN A 68 6.37 -0.97 -21.42
CA GLN A 68 7.32 -0.93 -22.56
C GLN A 68 8.18 0.34 -22.65
N HIS A 69 7.77 1.43 -22.01
CA HIS A 69 8.48 2.72 -21.98
C HIS A 69 9.21 3.00 -20.65
N TRP A 70 9.24 2.03 -19.72
CA TRP A 70 9.87 2.18 -18.41
C TRP A 70 11.36 1.86 -18.52
N ILE A 71 12.14 2.90 -18.81
CA ILE A 71 13.59 2.81 -18.93
C ILE A 71 14.19 2.37 -17.60
N GLY A 72 15.03 1.33 -17.62
CA GLY A 72 15.71 0.83 -16.42
C GLY A 72 14.83 0.00 -15.48
N SER A 73 13.63 -0.42 -15.92
CA SER A 73 12.81 -1.34 -15.12
C SER A 73 13.52 -2.70 -14.97
N ARG A 74 13.37 -3.29 -13.78
CA ARG A 74 13.71 -4.68 -13.46
C ARG A 74 12.44 -5.36 -12.97
N TRP A 75 12.25 -6.61 -13.33
CA TRP A 75 11.10 -7.39 -12.92
C TRP A 75 11.52 -8.43 -11.90
N HIS A 76 10.71 -8.56 -10.86
CA HIS A 76 10.96 -9.46 -9.74
C HIS A 76 9.77 -10.40 -9.67
N ILE A 77 10.03 -11.70 -9.75
CA ILE A 77 9.02 -12.74 -9.55
C ILE A 77 9.28 -13.32 -8.18
N VAL A 78 8.29 -13.23 -7.29
CA VAL A 78 8.35 -13.88 -5.98
C VAL A 78 7.57 -15.19 -6.08
N THR A 79 8.22 -16.26 -5.68
CA THR A 79 7.68 -17.63 -5.74
C THR A 79 7.85 -18.29 -4.38
N ASN A 80 7.15 -19.40 -4.16
CA ASN A 80 7.39 -20.19 -2.95
C ASN A 80 8.53 -21.19 -3.16
N ASP A 81 8.94 -21.80 -2.07
CA ASP A 81 9.87 -22.93 -2.05
C ASP A 81 9.41 -24.01 -1.07
N VAL A 82 9.93 -25.22 -1.25
CA VAL A 82 9.62 -26.38 -0.40
C VAL A 82 10.89 -27.07 0.03
N ALA A 83 10.87 -27.74 1.20
CA ALA A 83 12.04 -28.47 1.68
C ALA A 83 12.39 -29.65 0.76
N ASP A 84 13.68 -29.92 0.57
CA ASP A 84 14.13 -31.13 -0.12
C ASP A 84 13.78 -32.37 0.76
N PRO A 85 12.99 -33.34 0.25
CA PRO A 85 12.63 -34.54 1.01
C PRO A 85 13.83 -35.38 1.46
N GLN A 86 14.97 -35.29 0.74
CA GLN A 86 16.20 -36.01 1.05
C GLN A 86 17.16 -35.19 1.93
N HIS A 87 17.11 -33.86 1.84
CA HIS A 87 17.98 -32.95 2.58
C HIS A 87 17.16 -31.79 3.17
N PRO A 88 16.49 -31.96 4.33
CA PRO A 88 15.56 -30.95 4.86
C PRO A 88 16.20 -29.59 5.20
N ASP A 89 17.54 -29.51 5.23
CA ASP A 89 18.33 -28.28 5.35
C ASP A 89 18.38 -27.46 4.04
N LYS A 90 18.00 -28.06 2.91
CA LYS A 90 17.92 -27.45 1.59
C LYS A 90 16.46 -27.27 1.17
N ARG A 91 16.25 -26.32 0.28
CA ARG A 91 14.92 -25.97 -0.25
C ARG A 91 14.98 -25.84 -1.75
N PHE A 92 13.93 -26.30 -2.43
CA PHE A 92 13.73 -26.14 -3.86
C PHE A 92 12.76 -25.00 -4.11
N GLY A 93 13.29 -23.95 -4.73
CA GLY A 93 12.50 -22.82 -5.20
C GLY A 93 11.67 -23.17 -6.43
N GLN A 94 10.42 -22.72 -6.46
CA GLN A 94 9.55 -22.91 -7.59
C GLN A 94 10.00 -22.02 -8.75
N LEU A 95 10.16 -22.60 -9.94
CA LEU A 95 10.47 -21.86 -11.17
C LEU A 95 9.38 -22.08 -12.22
N PRO A 96 8.84 -21.02 -12.85
CA PRO A 96 7.90 -21.19 -13.95
C PRO A 96 8.56 -21.91 -15.13
N GLN A 97 7.95 -22.98 -15.62
CA GLN A 97 8.54 -23.82 -16.67
C GLN A 97 8.68 -23.10 -18.02
N TRP A 98 7.83 -22.10 -18.28
CA TRP A 98 7.89 -21.26 -19.48
C TRP A 98 8.95 -20.14 -19.39
N LEU A 99 9.59 -19.96 -18.23
CA LEU A 99 10.66 -18.98 -18.03
C LEU A 99 12.01 -19.60 -18.43
N ASP A 100 12.77 -18.89 -19.26
CA ASP A 100 14.15 -19.28 -19.53
C ASP A 100 14.98 -19.07 -18.25
N VAL A 101 15.36 -20.18 -17.60
CA VAL A 101 16.14 -20.18 -16.35
C VAL A 101 17.48 -19.46 -16.52
N GLN A 102 18.09 -19.50 -17.72
CA GLN A 102 19.33 -18.76 -17.95
C GLN A 102 19.07 -17.26 -17.92
N CYS A 103 17.91 -16.78 -18.39
CA CYS A 103 17.57 -15.36 -18.24
C CYS A 103 17.36 -14.97 -16.77
N ALA A 104 16.74 -15.83 -15.96
CA ALA A 104 16.59 -15.58 -14.53
C ALA A 104 17.95 -15.51 -13.80
N ILE A 105 18.88 -16.41 -14.15
CA ILE A 105 20.24 -16.45 -13.59
C ILE A 105 21.07 -15.24 -14.08
N GLU A 106 21.05 -14.95 -15.38
CA GLU A 106 21.79 -13.83 -15.99
C GLU A 106 21.23 -12.46 -15.57
N GLY A 107 19.94 -12.39 -15.22
CA GLY A 107 19.23 -11.16 -14.82
C GLY A 107 19.84 -10.43 -13.62
N HIS A 108 20.63 -11.14 -12.80
CA HIS A 108 21.39 -10.53 -11.71
C HIS A 108 22.50 -9.59 -12.21
N ASN A 109 23.14 -9.92 -13.34
CA ASN A 109 24.28 -9.17 -13.91
C ASN A 109 23.96 -8.45 -15.22
N ALA A 110 22.76 -8.66 -15.78
CA ALA A 110 22.38 -8.14 -17.09
C ALA A 110 21.63 -6.79 -17.01
N THR A 111 21.77 -5.97 -18.04
CA THR A 111 20.98 -4.75 -18.24
C THR A 111 19.89 -4.97 -19.29
N ALA A 112 18.87 -4.11 -19.29
CA ALA A 112 17.82 -4.13 -20.31
C ALA A 112 18.38 -3.97 -21.74
N SER A 113 19.51 -3.24 -21.90
CA SER A 113 20.18 -3.07 -23.19
C SER A 113 20.84 -4.35 -23.69
N THR A 114 21.35 -5.21 -22.80
CA THR A 114 21.91 -6.52 -23.16
C THR A 114 20.84 -7.56 -23.49
N LEU A 115 19.66 -7.51 -22.85
CA LEU A 115 18.61 -8.53 -23.00
C LEU A 115 17.51 -8.17 -24.01
N GLY A 116 17.43 -6.90 -24.45
CA GLY A 116 16.32 -6.42 -25.31
C GLY A 116 14.95 -6.40 -24.60
N GLN A 117 14.93 -6.62 -23.28
CA GLN A 117 13.77 -6.60 -22.39
C GLN A 117 14.25 -6.35 -20.94
N PRO A 118 13.37 -5.98 -19.99
CA PRO A 118 13.72 -5.86 -18.58
C PRO A 118 14.32 -7.17 -18.02
N PRO A 119 15.41 -7.12 -17.24
CA PRO A 119 15.90 -8.28 -16.51
C PRO A 119 14.83 -8.84 -15.58
N ILE A 120 14.74 -10.18 -15.51
CA ILE A 120 13.85 -10.90 -14.60
C ILE A 120 14.70 -11.53 -13.51
N LEU A 121 14.34 -11.28 -12.26
CA LEU A 121 14.96 -11.88 -11.07
C LEU A 121 13.90 -12.69 -10.35
N VAL A 122 14.25 -13.88 -9.88
CA VAL A 122 13.36 -14.72 -9.08
C VAL A 122 13.81 -14.67 -7.63
N HIS A 123 12.83 -14.54 -6.73
CA HIS A 123 13.00 -14.53 -5.28
C HIS A 123 12.11 -15.64 -4.70
N HIS A 124 12.58 -16.31 -3.66
CA HIS A 124 11.82 -17.35 -2.97
C HIS A 124 11.39 -16.89 -1.58
N ASP A 125 10.28 -17.41 -1.06
CA ASP A 125 9.73 -17.01 0.24
C ASP A 125 10.72 -17.20 1.40
N ASN A 126 11.60 -18.21 1.37
CA ASN A 126 12.67 -18.33 2.38
C ASN A 126 13.64 -17.14 2.40
N GLU A 127 13.85 -16.50 1.24
CA GLU A 127 14.84 -15.44 1.08
C GLU A 127 14.32 -14.12 1.66
N LEU A 128 13.00 -13.95 1.73
CA LEU A 128 12.35 -12.70 2.13
C LEU A 128 11.59 -12.78 3.46
N PHE A 129 11.23 -13.96 3.95
CA PHE A 129 10.50 -14.08 5.22
C PHE A 129 11.43 -13.73 6.40
N ARG A 130 11.04 -12.74 7.21
CA ARG A 130 11.80 -12.28 8.37
C ARG A 130 10.89 -12.09 9.58
N TYR A 131 11.39 -12.49 10.75
CA TYR A 131 10.71 -12.25 12.01
C TYR A 131 10.89 -10.78 12.44
N THR A 132 9.81 -9.99 12.33
CA THR A 132 9.80 -8.55 12.59
C THR A 132 9.57 -8.10 14.05
N PRO A 133 9.03 -8.91 14.99
CA PRO A 133 8.87 -8.50 16.38
C PRO A 133 10.19 -8.11 17.05
N THR A 134 10.16 -6.99 17.78
CA THR A 134 11.34 -6.48 18.49
C THR A 134 11.71 -7.37 19.66
N GLY A 135 13.01 -7.66 19.81
CA GLY A 135 13.56 -8.38 20.97
C GLY A 135 13.65 -9.90 20.82
N GLY A 136 13.37 -10.45 19.63
CA GLY A 136 13.59 -11.87 19.32
C GLY A 136 15.06 -12.25 19.19
N THR A 137 15.37 -13.51 19.46
CA THR A 137 16.69 -14.12 19.20
C THR A 137 16.76 -14.74 17.80
N THR A 138 17.96 -15.11 17.35
CA THR A 138 18.13 -15.92 16.13
C THR A 138 17.36 -17.25 16.23
N ALA A 139 17.34 -17.87 17.41
CA ALA A 139 16.60 -19.11 17.63
C ALA A 139 15.08 -18.92 17.49
N ASP A 140 14.54 -17.77 17.91
CA ASP A 140 13.13 -17.43 17.71
C ASP A 140 12.81 -17.25 16.23
N SER A 141 13.72 -16.61 15.49
CA SER A 141 13.59 -16.41 14.04
C SER A 141 13.60 -17.75 13.30
N ASP A 142 14.52 -18.66 13.64
CA ASP A 142 14.60 -20.00 13.03
C ASP A 142 13.36 -20.84 13.34
N LYS A 143 12.87 -20.77 14.59
CA LYS A 143 11.64 -21.45 15.01
C LYS A 143 10.42 -20.89 14.29
N TRP A 144 10.35 -19.58 14.12
CA TRP A 144 9.29 -18.92 13.37
C TRP A 144 9.32 -19.33 11.91
N LEU A 145 10.49 -19.30 11.26
CA LEU A 145 10.65 -19.64 9.84
C LEU A 145 10.14 -21.06 9.52
N LYS A 146 10.44 -22.03 10.39
CA LYS A 146 9.94 -23.41 10.27
C LYS A 146 8.41 -23.53 10.38
N ARG A 147 7.74 -22.58 11.04
CA ARG A 147 6.29 -22.57 11.20
C ARG A 147 5.54 -21.89 10.06
N VAL A 148 6.23 -21.07 9.26
CA VAL A 148 5.61 -20.26 8.19
C VAL A 148 5.95 -20.79 6.79
N LEU A 149 6.95 -21.67 6.67
CA LEU A 149 7.36 -22.26 5.39
C LEU A 149 7.07 -23.77 5.30
N PRO A 150 6.83 -24.31 4.07
CA PRO A 150 6.42 -23.58 2.86
C PRO A 150 5.13 -22.79 3.04
N SER A 151 4.99 -21.68 2.31
CA SER A 151 3.76 -20.89 2.23
C SER A 151 3.09 -21.04 0.86
N PHE A 152 1.76 -21.01 0.86
CA PHE A 152 0.90 -21.04 -0.34
C PHE A 152 -0.18 -19.95 -0.24
N ASN A 153 0.19 -18.82 0.36
CA ASN A 153 -0.74 -17.74 0.68
C ASN A 153 -0.15 -16.40 0.27
N SER A 154 -0.81 -15.70 -0.64
CA SER A 154 -0.37 -14.39 -1.09
C SER A 154 -0.34 -13.36 0.05
N HIS A 155 -1.21 -13.42 1.06
CA HIS A 155 -1.14 -12.49 2.20
C HIS A 155 0.15 -12.67 3.01
N ALA A 156 0.59 -13.92 3.20
CA ALA A 156 1.87 -14.23 3.82
C ALA A 156 3.02 -13.60 3.02
N VAL A 157 3.07 -13.86 1.71
CA VAL A 157 4.13 -13.34 0.82
C VAL A 157 4.11 -11.81 0.75
N GLU A 158 2.94 -11.21 0.50
CA GLU A 158 2.75 -9.76 0.41
C GLU A 158 3.24 -9.06 1.69
N SER A 159 2.94 -9.63 2.88
CA SER A 159 3.36 -9.05 4.17
C SER A 159 4.88 -8.98 4.36
N GLN A 160 5.64 -9.77 3.61
CA GLN A 160 7.09 -9.90 3.75
C GLN A 160 7.87 -9.19 2.62
N LEU A 161 7.18 -8.56 1.65
CA LEU A 161 7.81 -7.83 0.53
C LEU A 161 8.76 -6.70 0.99
N ALA A 162 8.58 -6.17 2.20
CA ALA A 162 9.44 -5.17 2.80
C ALA A 162 10.91 -5.59 2.94
N HIS A 163 11.17 -6.90 2.94
CA HIS A 163 12.49 -7.47 3.17
C HIS A 163 13.22 -7.87 1.88
N LEU A 164 12.64 -7.54 0.72
CA LEU A 164 13.37 -7.61 -0.54
C LEU A 164 14.64 -6.76 -0.44
N ASP A 165 15.74 -7.28 -0.97
CA ASP A 165 17.06 -6.66 -0.84
C ASP A 165 17.06 -5.25 -1.46
N PRO A 166 17.30 -4.19 -0.66
CA PRO A 166 17.30 -2.81 -1.14
C PRO A 166 18.44 -2.49 -2.13
N ASP A 167 19.50 -3.32 -2.19
CA ASP A 167 20.56 -3.17 -3.20
C ASP A 167 20.13 -3.72 -4.57
N VAL A 168 19.07 -4.53 -4.60
CA VAL A 168 18.58 -5.21 -5.80
C VAL A 168 17.25 -4.63 -6.30
N VAL A 169 16.38 -4.19 -5.38
CA VAL A 169 15.02 -3.72 -5.64
C VAL A 169 14.88 -2.23 -5.37
N SER A 170 14.17 -1.51 -6.26
CA SER A 170 13.85 -0.09 -6.07
C SER A 170 13.02 0.15 -4.80
N GLU A 171 13.24 1.29 -4.14
CA GLU A 171 12.45 1.73 -2.98
C GLU A 171 10.95 1.85 -3.27
N ASN A 172 10.60 2.19 -4.52
CA ASN A 172 9.22 2.30 -4.98
C ASN A 172 8.98 1.26 -6.07
N ILE A 173 7.95 0.43 -5.88
CA ILE A 173 7.62 -0.69 -6.76
C ILE A 173 6.17 -0.63 -7.20
N VAL A 174 5.87 -1.34 -8.29
CA VAL A 174 4.51 -1.71 -8.66
C VAL A 174 4.37 -3.20 -8.46
N ALA A 175 3.55 -3.57 -7.48
CA ALA A 175 3.30 -4.95 -7.11
C ALA A 175 2.03 -5.46 -7.82
N LEU A 176 2.14 -6.66 -8.39
CA LEU A 176 1.08 -7.35 -9.08
C LEU A 176 1.00 -8.78 -8.54
N ASN A 177 -0.21 -9.26 -8.34
CA ASN A 177 -0.49 -10.68 -8.24
C ASN A 177 -0.62 -11.26 -9.66
N ASP A 178 -0.63 -12.59 -9.80
CA ASP A 178 -0.75 -13.32 -11.06
C ASP A 178 -2.06 -13.05 -11.82
N ASP A 179 -3.13 -12.74 -11.10
CA ASP A 179 -4.44 -12.34 -11.63
C ASP A 179 -4.52 -10.87 -12.10
N GLN A 180 -3.45 -10.07 -11.92
CA GLN A 180 -3.41 -8.64 -12.21
C GLN A 180 -2.60 -8.31 -13.47
N MET A 181 -3.16 -7.47 -14.34
CA MET A 181 -2.56 -7.16 -15.64
C MET A 181 -2.56 -5.66 -15.94
N ILE A 182 -1.45 -5.17 -16.51
CA ILE A 182 -1.34 -3.83 -17.10
C ILE A 182 -1.38 -3.98 -18.62
N VAL A 183 -2.56 -3.86 -19.22
CA VAL A 183 -2.78 -4.22 -20.63
C VAL A 183 -2.61 -3.06 -21.62
N ARG A 184 -2.35 -1.86 -21.11
CA ARG A 184 -2.07 -0.67 -21.92
C ARG A 184 -0.86 0.07 -21.39
N PRO A 185 -0.05 0.70 -22.26
CA PRO A 185 1.08 1.51 -21.82
C PRO A 185 0.63 2.58 -20.82
N LEU A 186 1.26 2.59 -19.64
CA LEU A 186 1.10 3.63 -18.62
C LEU A 186 2.47 4.20 -18.27
N PRO A 187 2.60 5.50 -17.94
CA PRO A 187 3.87 6.04 -17.46
C PRO A 187 4.14 5.60 -16.01
N PRO A 188 5.39 5.61 -15.52
CA PRO A 188 5.68 5.33 -14.11
C PRO A 188 4.90 6.24 -13.15
N SER A 189 4.63 7.49 -13.56
CA SER A 189 3.79 8.44 -12.84
C SER A 189 2.33 8.01 -12.69
N ALA A 190 1.84 7.00 -13.40
CA ALA A 190 0.55 6.38 -13.08
C ALA A 190 0.55 5.67 -11.71
N PHE A 191 1.72 5.32 -11.18
CA PHE A 191 1.89 4.55 -9.94
C PHE A 191 2.70 5.30 -8.89
N HIS A 192 3.71 6.08 -9.28
CA HIS A 192 4.52 6.84 -8.33
C HIS A 192 5.09 8.11 -8.98
N SER A 193 5.14 9.22 -8.24
CA SER A 193 5.84 10.42 -8.68
C SER A 193 6.71 11.04 -7.58
N PRO A 194 7.86 11.63 -7.90
CA PRO A 194 8.67 12.34 -6.91
C PRO A 194 7.94 13.48 -6.17
N LEU A 195 6.98 14.14 -6.83
CA LEU A 195 6.24 15.26 -6.22
C LEU A 195 5.13 14.82 -5.27
N TYR A 196 4.48 13.69 -5.54
CA TYR A 196 3.27 13.27 -4.83
C TYR A 196 3.34 11.86 -4.25
N GLY A 197 4.47 11.16 -4.35
CA GLY A 197 4.65 9.82 -3.80
C GLY A 197 3.84 8.74 -4.54
N PRO A 198 3.52 7.61 -3.87
CA PRO A 198 2.74 6.52 -4.46
C PRO A 198 1.29 6.94 -4.74
N VAL A 199 0.70 6.31 -5.76
CA VAL A 199 -0.66 6.57 -6.23
C VAL A 199 -1.57 5.43 -5.78
N PHE A 200 -2.41 5.70 -4.78
CA PHE A 200 -3.39 4.75 -4.28
C PHE A 200 -4.70 4.83 -5.08
N ARG A 201 -5.32 3.67 -5.31
CA ARG A 201 -6.59 3.54 -6.04
C ARG A 201 -7.66 3.04 -5.08
N PHE A 202 -8.28 3.99 -4.39
CA PHE A 202 -9.36 3.70 -3.46
C PHE A 202 -10.71 3.64 -4.17
N ASP A 203 -11.52 2.66 -3.82
CA ASP A 203 -12.93 2.64 -4.19
C ASP A 203 -13.69 3.68 -3.35
N GLY A 204 -14.24 4.69 -4.04
CA GLY A 204 -14.97 5.78 -3.39
C GLY A 204 -16.37 5.40 -2.90
N GLN A 205 -16.84 4.18 -3.13
CA GLN A 205 -18.16 3.69 -2.75
C GLN A 205 -18.12 2.56 -1.71
N LEU A 206 -16.96 1.92 -1.54
CA LEU A 206 -16.79 0.78 -0.65
C LEU A 206 -15.89 1.13 0.55
N PHE A 207 -16.47 1.08 1.75
CA PHE A 207 -15.83 1.48 3.00
C PHE A 207 -15.87 0.35 4.01
N VAL A 208 -14.71 0.03 4.58
CA VAL A 208 -14.54 -1.08 5.52
C VAL A 208 -14.25 -0.56 6.91
N GLY A 209 -14.98 -1.05 7.90
CA GLY A 209 -14.73 -0.81 9.32
C GLY A 209 -13.86 -1.89 9.94
N GLY A 210 -13.32 -1.64 11.13
CA GLY A 210 -12.52 -2.62 11.87
C GLY A 210 -13.37 -3.77 12.38
N ASP A 211 -12.85 -4.99 12.28
CA ASP A 211 -13.41 -6.19 12.91
C ASP A 211 -12.28 -7.02 13.52
N SER A 212 -12.37 -7.29 14.84
CA SER A 212 -11.42 -8.13 15.57
C SER A 212 -11.80 -9.61 15.62
N THR A 213 -13.02 -9.95 15.21
CA THR A 213 -13.60 -11.30 15.38
C THR A 213 -13.17 -12.28 14.30
N GLY A 214 -12.68 -11.79 13.14
CA GLY A 214 -12.34 -12.64 12.01
C GLY A 214 -13.57 -13.25 11.31
N ALA A 215 -14.76 -12.66 11.50
CA ALA A 215 -16.02 -13.20 10.98
C ALA A 215 -16.17 -13.12 9.46
N GLY A 216 -15.29 -12.37 8.79
CA GLY A 216 -15.25 -12.32 7.33
C GLY A 216 -14.89 -13.66 6.71
N ASP A 217 -15.25 -13.80 5.44
CA ASP A 217 -14.92 -14.98 4.64
C ASP A 217 -13.40 -15.18 4.55
N ALA A 218 -12.95 -16.31 5.10
CA ALA A 218 -11.56 -16.77 5.11
C ALA A 218 -11.03 -17.09 3.71
N SER A 219 -11.94 -17.38 2.79
CA SER A 219 -11.61 -17.86 1.47
C SER A 219 -11.06 -16.72 0.60
N GLY A 220 -11.66 -15.54 0.70
CA GLY A 220 -11.23 -14.34 0.02
C GLY A 220 -10.36 -13.43 0.88
N GLU A 221 -10.27 -12.17 0.47
CA GLU A 221 -9.61 -11.10 1.24
C GLU A 221 -10.53 -10.47 2.31
N TRP A 222 -11.78 -10.93 2.42
CA TRP A 222 -12.79 -10.27 3.25
C TRP A 222 -12.65 -10.54 4.74
N ARG A 223 -11.93 -11.59 5.15
CA ARG A 223 -11.47 -11.73 6.54
C ARG A 223 -10.33 -10.75 6.87
N SER A 224 -9.36 -10.62 5.97
CA SER A 224 -8.12 -9.90 6.23
C SER A 224 -8.29 -8.36 6.18
N ILE A 225 -9.20 -7.82 5.37
CA ILE A 225 -9.39 -6.36 5.25
C ILE A 225 -10.00 -5.73 6.51
N PRO A 226 -11.15 -6.19 7.05
CA PRO A 226 -11.70 -5.66 8.30
C PRO A 226 -10.74 -5.84 9.49
N TRP A 227 -10.03 -6.97 9.55
CA TRP A 227 -8.98 -7.17 10.54
C TRP A 227 -7.85 -6.15 10.42
N SER A 228 -7.34 -5.92 9.21
CA SER A 228 -6.32 -4.91 8.95
C SER A 228 -6.79 -3.52 9.38
N ASN A 229 -8.06 -3.20 9.17
CA ASN A 229 -8.63 -1.94 9.63
C ASN A 229 -8.72 -1.86 11.16
N HIS A 230 -9.07 -2.95 11.83
CA HIS A 230 -9.04 -3.04 13.30
C HIS A 230 -7.63 -2.78 13.84
N VAL A 231 -6.60 -3.42 13.25
CA VAL A 231 -5.20 -3.21 13.64
C VAL A 231 -4.79 -1.73 13.45
N LEU A 232 -5.15 -1.11 12.32
CA LEU A 232 -4.93 0.32 12.11
C LEU A 232 -5.66 1.20 13.14
N ASP A 233 -6.88 0.83 13.55
CA ASP A 233 -7.68 1.55 14.54
C ASP A 233 -6.98 1.63 15.90
N THR A 234 -6.22 0.58 16.29
CA THR A 234 -5.46 0.56 17.56
C THR A 234 -4.47 1.72 17.70
N ARG A 235 -3.93 2.22 16.57
CA ARG A 235 -3.01 3.36 16.54
C ARG A 235 -3.70 4.65 16.10
N PHE A 236 -4.51 4.61 15.04
CA PHE A 236 -4.97 5.81 14.33
C PHE A 236 -6.41 6.23 14.67
N GLY A 237 -7.04 5.49 15.60
CA GLY A 237 -8.41 5.67 16.02
C GLY A 237 -9.41 5.05 15.04
N GLU A 238 -10.54 4.61 15.60
CA GLU A 238 -11.62 3.94 14.87
C GLU A 238 -12.16 4.80 13.73
N ARG A 239 -12.16 4.22 12.52
CA ARG A 239 -12.83 4.80 11.35
C ARG A 239 -13.05 3.76 10.26
N LYS A 240 -13.95 4.10 9.35
CA LYS A 240 -14.05 3.37 8.08
C LYS A 240 -12.99 3.87 7.10
N ARG A 241 -12.30 2.95 6.45
CA ARG A 241 -11.30 3.25 5.41
C ARG A 241 -11.77 2.70 4.07
N ALA A 242 -11.43 3.41 3.01
CA ALA A 242 -11.87 3.03 1.66
C ALA A 242 -11.16 1.75 1.22
N TYR A 243 -11.89 0.86 0.56
CA TYR A 243 -11.31 -0.33 -0.04
C TYR A 243 -10.25 0.06 -1.08
N ILE A 244 -9.19 -0.73 -1.19
CA ILE A 244 -8.17 -0.56 -2.24
C ILE A 244 -8.49 -1.51 -3.39
N GLN A 245 -8.61 -0.98 -4.61
CA GLN A 245 -8.98 -1.79 -5.76
C GLN A 245 -7.93 -2.90 -6.01
N HIS A 246 -8.41 -4.12 -6.30
CA HIS A 246 -7.59 -5.31 -6.55
C HIS A 246 -6.96 -5.30 -7.95
N HIS A 247 -6.02 -4.36 -8.18
CA HIS A 247 -5.27 -4.20 -9.43
C HIS A 247 -3.77 -4.01 -9.12
N ALA A 248 -2.96 -3.73 -10.15
CA ALA A 248 -1.57 -3.34 -9.95
C ALA A 248 -1.45 -2.17 -8.95
N ARG A 249 -0.68 -2.36 -7.88
CA ARG A 249 -0.63 -1.48 -6.71
C ARG A 249 0.74 -0.86 -6.53
N ALA A 250 0.78 0.44 -6.26
CA ALA A 250 2.02 1.14 -5.93
C ALA A 250 2.38 0.93 -4.47
N LEU A 251 3.63 0.55 -4.20
CA LEU A 251 4.16 0.40 -2.85
C LEU A 251 5.48 1.16 -2.71
N SER A 252 5.73 1.67 -1.51
CA SER A 252 7.05 2.11 -1.07
C SER A 252 7.58 1.07 -0.07
N LEU A 253 8.63 0.33 -0.44
CA LEU A 253 9.23 -0.68 0.41
C LEU A 253 9.74 -0.10 1.75
N PRO A 254 10.39 1.08 1.80
CA PRO A 254 10.77 1.70 3.07
C PRO A 254 9.57 2.03 3.98
N LEU A 255 8.43 2.42 3.42
CA LEU A 255 7.22 2.71 4.20
C LEU A 255 6.49 1.42 4.62
N LEU A 256 6.52 0.38 3.79
CA LEU A 256 6.03 -0.95 4.17
C LEU A 256 6.89 -1.56 5.29
N HIS A 257 8.21 -1.42 5.21
CA HIS A 257 9.13 -1.82 6.28
C HIS A 257 8.89 -1.01 7.57
N GLU A 258 8.62 0.30 7.44
CA GLU A 258 8.23 1.12 8.59
C GLU A 258 6.90 0.63 9.23
N ALA A 259 5.94 0.19 8.42
CA ALA A 259 4.70 -0.41 8.89
C ALA A 259 4.96 -1.76 9.57
N SER A 260 5.81 -2.63 9.00
CA SER A 260 6.14 -3.93 9.58
C SER A 260 6.86 -3.82 10.91
N LEU A 261 7.69 -2.79 11.10
CA LEU A 261 8.31 -2.50 12.40
C LEU A 261 7.32 -1.90 13.42
N ALA A 262 6.35 -1.10 12.97
CA ALA A 262 5.34 -0.51 13.84
C ALA A 262 4.29 -1.53 14.33
N PHE A 263 4.04 -2.58 13.53
CA PHE A 263 3.05 -3.63 13.77
C PHE A 263 3.70 -5.02 13.68
N GLY A 264 4.84 -5.18 14.36
CA GLY A 264 5.70 -6.35 14.22
C GLY A 264 5.01 -7.67 14.52
N ALA A 265 4.14 -7.70 15.53
CA ALA A 265 3.40 -8.92 15.90
C ALA A 265 2.46 -9.35 14.77
N GLU A 266 1.65 -8.43 14.24
CA GLU A 266 0.65 -8.71 13.21
C GLU A 266 1.30 -9.09 11.88
N PHE A 267 2.43 -8.46 11.54
CA PHE A 267 3.24 -8.85 10.37
C PHE A 267 3.91 -10.22 10.54
N ALA A 268 4.27 -10.64 11.75
CA ALA A 268 4.79 -11.98 12.01
C ALA A 268 3.70 -13.06 12.15
N HIS A 269 2.48 -12.69 12.53
CA HIS A 269 1.33 -13.60 12.57
C HIS A 269 0.79 -13.89 11.18
N THR A 270 0.81 -12.91 10.27
CA THR A 270 0.24 -13.07 8.92
C THR A 270 0.80 -14.29 8.17
N PRO A 271 2.12 -14.57 8.16
CA PRO A 271 2.67 -15.77 7.51
C PRO A 271 2.39 -17.11 8.22
N LEU A 272 1.84 -17.12 9.44
CA LEU A 272 1.40 -18.36 10.09
C LEU A 272 0.24 -19.02 9.34
N SER A 273 -0.55 -18.23 8.61
CA SER A 273 -1.49 -18.73 7.61
C SER A 273 -0.74 -19.22 6.37
N ARG A 274 -0.25 -20.45 6.42
CA ARG A 274 0.43 -21.10 5.29
C ARG A 274 -0.52 -21.36 4.11
N PHE A 275 -1.81 -21.54 4.40
CA PHE A 275 -2.89 -21.38 3.43
C PHE A 275 -3.75 -20.19 3.85
N ARG A 276 -4.39 -19.54 2.88
CA ARG A 276 -5.22 -18.38 3.20
C ARG A 276 -6.35 -18.77 4.16
N GLY A 277 -6.46 -18.04 5.26
CA GLY A 277 -7.44 -18.27 6.31
C GLY A 277 -7.19 -19.51 7.17
N SER A 278 -6.04 -20.19 7.04
CA SER A 278 -5.74 -21.43 7.78
C SER A 278 -5.29 -21.21 9.23
N HIS A 279 -4.84 -20.00 9.56
CA HIS A 279 -4.57 -19.64 10.95
C HIS A 279 -5.87 -19.25 11.64
N ASP A 280 -6.18 -19.97 12.71
CA ASP A 280 -7.43 -19.82 13.48
C ASP A 280 -7.13 -19.59 14.97
N VAL A 281 -6.16 -18.72 15.25
CA VAL A 281 -5.89 -18.24 16.60
C VAL A 281 -6.62 -16.93 16.78
N HIS A 282 -7.58 -16.90 17.72
CA HIS A 282 -8.35 -15.70 17.99
C HIS A 282 -7.45 -14.51 18.35
N GLY A 283 -7.57 -13.42 17.59
CA GLY A 283 -6.74 -12.22 17.74
C GLY A 283 -5.44 -12.24 16.93
N GLU A 284 -5.21 -13.28 16.14
CA GLU A 284 -4.09 -13.39 15.21
C GLU A 284 -4.64 -13.75 13.82
N TRP A 285 -4.95 -12.74 13.01
CA TRP A 285 -5.43 -12.96 11.65
C TRP A 285 -4.48 -12.35 10.62
N GLU A 286 -4.66 -12.74 9.35
CA GLU A 286 -3.87 -12.25 8.23
C GLU A 286 -4.13 -10.78 7.96
N LEU A 287 -3.07 -9.99 7.79
CA LEU A 287 -3.20 -8.66 7.23
C LEU A 287 -3.41 -8.73 5.71
N ASN A 288 -4.31 -7.89 5.20
CA ASN A 288 -4.30 -7.47 3.81
C ASN A 288 -3.24 -6.36 3.69
N THR A 289 -2.02 -6.75 3.32
CA THR A 289 -0.85 -5.86 3.33
C THR A 289 -1.04 -4.62 2.48
N MET A 290 -1.73 -4.74 1.34
CA MET A 290 -1.91 -3.65 0.39
C MET A 290 -2.88 -2.59 0.92
N PHE A 291 -3.98 -3.03 1.53
CA PHE A 291 -4.89 -2.15 2.26
C PHE A 291 -4.17 -1.50 3.44
N PHE A 292 -3.45 -2.31 4.24
CA PHE A 292 -2.77 -1.87 5.45
C PHE A 292 -1.72 -0.80 5.14
N ALA A 293 -0.80 -1.06 4.21
CA ALA A 293 0.30 -0.17 3.87
C ALA A 293 -0.18 1.15 3.27
N SER A 294 -1.17 1.11 2.38
CA SER A 294 -1.70 2.32 1.75
C SER A 294 -2.35 3.26 2.76
N HIS A 295 -3.14 2.70 3.68
CA HIS A 295 -3.77 3.48 4.75
C HIS A 295 -2.78 3.90 5.84
N TYR A 296 -1.77 3.07 6.13
CA TYR A 296 -0.68 3.45 7.02
C TYR A 296 0.02 4.72 6.53
N VAL A 297 0.37 4.81 5.24
CA VAL A 297 0.97 6.04 4.67
C VAL A 297 0.03 7.25 4.82
N ALA A 298 -1.25 7.08 4.51
CA ALA A 298 -2.23 8.16 4.63
C ALA A 298 -2.39 8.65 6.08
N GLU A 299 -2.40 7.75 7.05
CA GLU A 299 -2.51 8.07 8.48
C GLU A 299 -1.21 8.65 9.04
N ARG A 300 -0.04 8.19 8.59
CA ARG A 300 1.25 8.80 8.98
C ARG A 300 1.41 10.21 8.41
N HIS A 301 0.88 10.48 7.20
CA HIS A 301 0.79 11.86 6.68
C HIS A 301 -0.10 12.74 7.56
N ARG A 302 -1.25 12.21 8.00
CA ARG A 302 -2.15 12.90 8.93
C ARG A 302 -1.47 13.22 10.25
N GLU A 303 -0.78 12.25 10.85
CA GLU A 303 0.04 12.47 12.05
C GLU A 303 1.09 13.55 11.82
N ALA A 304 1.78 13.55 10.67
CA ALA A 304 2.79 14.56 10.34
C ALA A 304 2.23 15.98 10.32
N LEU A 305 1.06 16.18 9.72
CA LEU A 305 0.36 17.47 9.71
C LEU A 305 -0.02 17.92 11.12
N LEU A 306 -0.64 17.04 11.91
CA LEU A 306 -1.06 17.34 13.28
C LEU A 306 0.14 17.63 14.18
N TRP A 307 1.19 16.82 14.09
CA TRP A 307 2.41 17.02 14.86
C TRP A 307 3.08 18.34 14.49
N SER A 308 3.20 18.64 13.20
CA SER A 308 3.82 19.88 12.71
C SER A 308 3.10 21.11 13.27
N TRP A 309 1.76 21.10 13.26
CA TRP A 309 0.96 22.23 13.74
C TRP A 309 0.92 22.30 15.28
N ILE A 310 0.59 21.20 15.95
CA ILE A 310 0.37 21.19 17.41
C ILE A 310 1.70 21.24 18.16
N VAL A 311 2.63 20.33 17.84
CA VAL A 311 3.88 20.16 18.58
C VAL A 311 4.96 21.08 18.03
N GLY A 312 5.17 21.05 16.71
CA GLY A 312 6.22 21.85 16.07
C GLY A 312 5.97 23.35 16.15
N LYS A 313 4.80 23.81 15.67
CA LYS A 313 4.48 25.23 15.55
C LYS A 313 4.01 25.82 16.88
N TRP A 314 2.92 25.32 17.44
CA TRP A 314 2.36 25.89 18.68
C TRP A 314 3.16 25.47 19.92
N GLY A 315 3.45 24.18 20.08
CA GLY A 315 4.28 23.68 21.17
C GLY A 315 5.70 24.24 21.15
N GLY A 316 6.30 24.44 19.98
CA GLY A 316 7.62 25.07 19.85
C GLY A 316 7.67 26.51 20.35
N ARG A 317 6.55 27.26 20.28
CA ARG A 317 6.44 28.65 20.79
C ARG A 317 6.27 28.72 22.30
N THR A 318 5.82 27.64 22.93
CA THR A 318 5.37 27.64 24.32
C THR A 318 6.05 26.56 25.16
N GLU A 319 7.23 26.11 24.74
CA GLU A 319 8.02 25.07 25.42
C GLU A 319 7.21 23.80 25.70
N GLY A 320 6.34 23.44 24.75
CA GLY A 320 5.49 22.26 24.80
C GLY A 320 4.24 22.38 25.68
N ARG A 321 3.96 23.54 26.29
CA ARG A 321 2.78 23.76 27.16
C ARG A 321 1.73 24.62 26.46
N LEU A 322 0.51 24.11 26.30
CA LEU A 322 -0.60 24.83 25.66
C LEU A 322 -1.60 25.27 26.73
N ASP A 323 -1.50 26.53 27.15
CA ASP A 323 -2.49 27.16 28.04
C ASP A 323 -3.73 27.66 27.27
N GLU A 324 -4.68 28.20 28.02
CA GLU A 324 -5.96 28.62 27.47
C GLU A 324 -5.82 29.74 26.44
N SER A 325 -4.96 30.74 26.68
CA SER A 325 -4.70 31.83 25.73
C SER A 325 -4.05 31.31 24.44
N THR A 326 -3.09 30.39 24.55
CA THR A 326 -2.48 29.74 23.37
C THR A 326 -3.55 29.00 22.57
N LYS A 327 -4.42 28.25 23.24
CA LYS A 327 -5.52 27.51 22.59
C LYS A 327 -6.54 28.43 21.92
N GLU A 328 -6.80 29.61 22.48
CA GLU A 328 -7.65 30.61 21.82
C GLU A 328 -7.02 31.14 20.53
N LEU A 329 -5.70 31.33 20.50
CA LEU A 329 -4.99 31.70 19.27
C LEU A 329 -5.01 30.55 18.24
N MET A 330 -4.81 29.31 18.68
CA MET A 330 -4.97 28.12 17.83
C MET A 330 -6.39 28.04 17.24
N TRP A 331 -7.39 28.33 18.05
CA TRP A 331 -8.79 28.35 17.64
C TRP A 331 -9.11 29.45 16.63
N SER A 332 -8.53 30.64 16.83
CA SER A 332 -8.65 31.74 15.89
C SER A 332 -8.03 31.40 14.54
N GLU A 333 -6.88 30.72 14.51
CA GLU A 333 -6.20 30.31 13.27
C GLU A 333 -7.03 29.32 12.43
N VAL A 334 -7.83 28.47 13.08
CA VAL A 334 -8.78 27.57 12.38
C VAL A 334 -10.12 28.24 12.05
N GLY A 335 -10.26 29.54 12.30
CA GLY A 335 -11.44 30.36 11.97
C GLY A 335 -12.52 30.41 13.06
N GLY A 336 -12.23 29.94 14.27
CA GLY A 336 -13.14 29.96 15.40
C GLY A 336 -13.34 31.37 15.99
N LYS A 337 -14.58 31.75 16.30
CA LYS A 337 -14.93 33.09 16.84
C LYS A 337 -15.54 33.06 18.24
N GLY A 338 -15.89 31.90 18.76
CA GLY A 338 -16.51 31.72 20.06
C GLY A 338 -16.33 30.29 20.57
N ARG A 339 -16.69 30.06 21.84
CA ARG A 339 -16.35 28.80 22.53
C ARG A 339 -17.38 27.67 22.39
N LYS A 340 -18.68 28.03 22.39
CA LYS A 340 -19.82 27.08 22.33
C LYS A 340 -20.52 27.03 20.98
N ARG A 341 -20.17 27.92 20.05
CA ARG A 341 -20.80 27.99 18.74
C ARG A 341 -20.14 26.98 17.79
N LYS A 342 -20.94 26.44 16.86
CA LYS A 342 -20.47 25.60 15.74
C LYS A 342 -19.80 26.49 14.67
N ASP A 343 -18.78 27.24 15.08
CA ASP A 343 -18.17 28.32 14.28
C ASP A 343 -17.24 27.77 13.19
N VAL A 344 -16.62 26.61 13.42
CA VAL A 344 -15.66 26.01 12.49
C VAL A 344 -16.37 24.98 11.64
N GLN A 345 -16.90 25.39 10.48
CA GLN A 345 -17.67 24.53 9.56
C GLN A 345 -16.88 24.25 8.29
N ILE A 346 -16.59 22.99 7.98
CA ILE A 346 -15.88 22.63 6.74
C ILE A 346 -16.84 22.56 5.55
N TRP A 347 -16.44 23.19 4.45
CA TRP A 347 -17.17 23.15 3.19
C TRP A 347 -16.57 22.10 2.25
N SER A 348 -17.34 21.63 1.29
CA SER A 348 -16.80 20.88 0.15
C SER A 348 -15.80 21.78 -0.59
N VAL A 349 -14.52 21.46 -0.53
CA VAL A 349 -13.49 22.20 -1.24
C VAL A 349 -12.94 21.32 -2.34
N GLY A 350 -13.36 21.61 -3.57
CA GLY A 350 -12.73 21.08 -4.76
C GLY A 350 -11.38 21.76 -4.93
N ARG A 351 -10.29 21.13 -4.47
CA ARG A 351 -8.95 21.64 -4.75
C ARG A 351 -8.04 20.57 -5.35
N SER A 352 -7.50 21.00 -6.50
CA SER A 352 -6.24 20.69 -7.18
C SER A 352 -5.95 19.28 -7.70
N TYR A 353 -6.86 18.68 -8.48
CA TYR A 353 -6.38 17.88 -9.63
C TYR A 353 -5.89 18.80 -10.77
N ILE A 354 -6.43 20.03 -10.84
CA ILE A 354 -6.17 20.99 -11.93
C ILE A 354 -4.68 21.34 -12.03
N ASP A 355 -4.01 21.52 -10.88
CA ASP A 355 -2.60 21.95 -10.86
C ASP A 355 -1.60 20.78 -10.95
N VAL A 356 -2.04 19.51 -10.83
CA VAL A 356 -1.11 18.36 -10.77
C VAL A 356 -0.27 18.28 -12.04
N GLU A 357 -0.93 18.33 -13.20
CA GLU A 357 -0.25 18.26 -14.50
C GLU A 357 0.68 19.47 -14.70
N ASP A 358 0.26 20.67 -14.31
CA ASP A 358 1.07 21.87 -14.41
C ASP A 358 2.27 21.85 -13.44
N ASN A 359 2.11 21.28 -12.24
CA ASN A 359 3.19 21.08 -11.28
C ASN A 359 4.22 20.07 -11.78
N MET A 360 3.76 18.92 -12.29
CA MET A 360 4.62 17.91 -12.91
C MET A 360 5.41 18.52 -14.06
N LYS A 361 4.73 19.22 -14.97
CA LYS A 361 5.35 19.87 -16.12
C LYS A 361 6.40 20.91 -15.68
N ARG A 362 6.09 21.75 -14.69
CA ARG A 362 7.05 22.73 -14.14
C ARG A 362 8.27 22.08 -13.49
N ALA A 363 8.11 20.90 -12.91
CA ALA A 363 9.21 20.12 -12.34
C ALA A 363 9.97 19.28 -13.38
N GLY A 364 9.61 19.35 -14.66
CA GLY A 364 10.22 18.51 -15.71
C GLY A 364 9.83 17.03 -15.61
N LEU A 365 8.74 16.70 -14.93
CA LEU A 365 8.24 15.34 -14.74
C LEU A 365 7.12 15.01 -15.72
N GLN A 366 7.04 13.73 -16.11
CA GLN A 366 5.94 13.22 -16.94
C GLN A 366 4.67 13.07 -16.09
N GLY A 367 3.56 13.63 -16.57
CA GLY A 367 2.24 13.47 -15.95
C GLY A 367 1.69 12.04 -16.04
N PRO A 368 0.69 11.67 -15.21
CA PRO A 368 0.12 10.32 -15.13
C PRO A 368 -0.72 9.90 -16.35
N ALA A 369 -1.14 10.84 -17.19
CA ALA A 369 -1.90 10.55 -18.41
C ALA A 369 -0.98 10.32 -19.62
N THR A 370 -1.28 9.31 -20.45
CA THR A 370 -0.59 9.11 -21.72
C THR A 370 -1.20 9.99 -22.81
N GLY A 371 -0.58 11.14 -23.09
CA GLY A 371 -0.88 12.00 -24.24
C GLY A 371 -2.21 12.79 -24.15
N ARG A 372 -2.21 14.01 -24.69
CA ARG A 372 -3.44 14.78 -24.90
C ARG A 372 -4.16 14.27 -26.16
N SER A 373 -4.96 13.21 -26.03
CA SER A 373 -6.02 12.96 -27.03
C SER A 373 -7.33 13.54 -26.54
N GLY A 374 -7.60 14.79 -26.95
CA GLY A 374 -8.96 15.30 -27.16
C GLY A 374 -9.93 15.19 -25.99
N GLY A 375 -9.49 15.39 -24.74
CA GLY A 375 -10.40 15.47 -23.59
C GLY A 375 -11.11 14.17 -23.22
N ASN A 376 -10.67 13.00 -23.73
CA ASN A 376 -11.22 11.72 -23.30
C ASN A 376 -10.40 11.15 -22.12
N PRO A 377 -10.92 11.14 -20.87
CA PRO A 377 -10.25 10.57 -19.70
C PRO A 377 -9.96 9.06 -19.80
N GLN A 378 -10.46 8.36 -20.83
CA GLN A 378 -10.30 6.92 -21.00
C GLN A 378 -8.88 6.43 -21.36
N VAL A 379 -7.92 7.33 -21.58
CA VAL A 379 -6.61 6.94 -22.15
C VAL A 379 -5.49 6.81 -21.11
N GLY A 380 -5.64 7.27 -19.87
CA GLY A 380 -4.57 7.14 -18.86
C GLY A 380 -5.02 7.38 -17.41
N SER A 381 -4.06 7.36 -16.49
CA SER A 381 -4.32 7.60 -15.06
C SER A 381 -4.48 9.09 -14.75
N GLN A 382 -5.29 9.42 -13.75
CA GLN A 382 -5.49 10.79 -13.28
C GLN A 382 -5.39 10.85 -11.77
N TYR A 383 -4.80 11.90 -11.22
CA TYR A 383 -4.78 12.13 -9.79
C TYR A 383 -6.02 12.94 -9.40
N GLY A 384 -6.98 12.29 -8.74
CA GLY A 384 -8.20 12.94 -8.26
C GLY A 384 -7.98 13.75 -6.99
N TRP A 385 -6.90 13.45 -6.24
CA TRP A 385 -6.55 14.11 -4.99
C TRP A 385 -5.05 13.88 -4.68
N VAL A 386 -4.39 14.83 -4.01
CA VAL A 386 -3.00 14.69 -3.53
C VAL A 386 -2.89 15.08 -2.07
N SER A 387 -1.92 14.52 -1.34
CA SER A 387 -1.69 14.78 0.09
C SER A 387 -1.39 16.24 0.41
N MET A 388 -0.97 17.03 -0.59
CA MET A 388 -0.85 18.49 -0.50
C MET A 388 -2.21 19.20 -0.25
N ASN A 389 -3.33 18.49 -0.36
CA ASN A 389 -4.66 18.95 0.00
C ASN A 389 -5.08 18.56 1.43
N GLY A 390 -4.15 18.07 2.26
CA GLY A 390 -4.39 17.71 3.65
C GLY A 390 -4.56 16.22 3.86
N PHE A 391 -5.69 15.81 4.45
CA PHE A 391 -5.99 14.40 4.72
C PHE A 391 -7.26 13.98 3.99
N TYR A 392 -7.19 12.84 3.29
CA TYR A 392 -8.31 12.34 2.50
C TYR A 392 -9.41 11.78 3.41
N GLN A 393 -10.52 12.52 3.53
CA GLN A 393 -11.69 12.12 4.29
C GLN A 393 -12.70 11.43 3.39
N SER A 394 -12.49 10.14 3.17
CA SER A 394 -13.30 9.34 2.26
C SER A 394 -14.74 9.12 2.77
N TRP A 395 -14.95 9.09 4.09
CA TRP A 395 -16.18 8.62 4.75
C TRP A 395 -17.20 9.70 5.13
N ARG A 396 -16.94 10.99 4.89
CA ARG A 396 -17.85 12.09 5.27
C ARG A 396 -18.80 12.49 4.13
N GLN A 397 -19.62 11.55 3.68
CA GLN A 397 -20.98 11.85 3.25
C GLN A 397 -21.88 11.58 4.44
N ILE A 398 -22.06 12.57 5.31
CA ILE A 398 -23.04 12.47 6.40
C ILE A 398 -24.41 12.43 5.73
N PRO A 399 -25.17 11.32 5.80
CA PRO A 399 -26.53 11.31 5.31
C PRO A 399 -27.31 12.33 6.16
N ASN A 400 -28.01 13.27 5.52
CA ASN A 400 -28.82 14.33 6.16
C ASN A 400 -28.09 15.60 6.66
N GLN A 401 -26.89 15.93 6.17
CA GLN A 401 -26.40 17.31 6.28
C GLN A 401 -26.69 18.13 5.01
N GLU A 402 -26.91 19.43 5.21
CA GLU A 402 -26.87 20.47 4.16
C GLU A 402 -25.79 20.11 3.12
N PRO A 403 -26.09 20.11 1.81
CA PRO A 403 -25.25 19.51 0.76
C PRO A 403 -23.79 20.00 0.74
N ASN A 404 -23.49 21.11 1.43
CA ASN A 404 -22.20 21.76 1.44
C ASN A 404 -21.43 21.66 2.78
N VAL A 405 -22.06 21.31 3.91
CA VAL A 405 -21.38 21.22 5.21
C VAL A 405 -20.92 19.78 5.46
N ARG A 406 -19.61 19.58 5.61
CA ARG A 406 -19.02 18.23 5.86
C ARG A 406 -18.73 17.96 7.34
N GLY A 407 -19.00 18.92 8.22
CA GLY A 407 -18.83 18.79 9.67
C GLY A 407 -18.52 20.12 10.36
N PHE A 408 -18.59 20.10 11.69
CA PHE A 408 -18.25 21.24 12.55
C PHE A 408 -17.50 20.78 13.80
N ILE A 409 -16.78 21.69 14.45
CA ILE A 409 -16.22 21.50 15.79
C ILE A 409 -16.50 22.70 16.68
N THR A 410 -16.40 22.53 18.00
CA THR A 410 -16.44 23.62 18.99
C THR A 410 -15.15 23.70 19.80
N PHE A 411 -14.86 24.88 20.36
CA PHE A 411 -13.66 25.08 21.20
C PHE A 411 -13.69 24.17 22.43
N ASN A 412 -14.84 24.12 23.12
CA ASN A 412 -14.97 23.37 24.37
C ASN A 412 -14.79 21.86 24.17
N GLU A 413 -15.18 21.35 23.01
CA GLU A 413 -15.00 19.95 22.62
C GLU A 413 -13.54 19.67 22.25
N CYS A 414 -13.01 20.37 21.25
CA CYS A 414 -11.72 20.03 20.66
C CYS A 414 -10.55 20.66 21.40
N MET A 415 -10.58 21.96 21.70
CA MET A 415 -9.45 22.63 22.36
C MET A 415 -9.45 22.41 23.87
N LYS A 416 -10.63 22.40 24.51
CA LYS A 416 -10.84 22.33 25.97
C LYS A 416 -10.17 23.51 26.73
N PRO A 417 -10.89 24.24 27.61
CA PRO A 417 -10.33 25.36 28.38
C PRO A 417 -9.50 24.87 29.57
N ALA A 418 -8.45 24.11 29.30
CA ALA A 418 -7.54 23.58 30.31
C ALA A 418 -6.12 23.56 29.76
N THR A 419 -5.12 23.80 30.61
CA THR A 419 -3.73 23.66 30.20
C THR A 419 -3.39 22.20 29.97
N GLU A 420 -2.79 21.87 28.83
CA GLU A 420 -2.25 20.53 28.55
C GLU A 420 -0.93 20.62 27.77
N SER A 421 -0.18 19.53 27.68
CA SER A 421 1.01 19.52 26.83
C SER A 421 0.62 19.43 25.34
N ALA A 422 1.45 20.01 24.46
CA ALA A 422 1.27 19.89 23.02
C ALA A 422 1.25 18.42 22.57
N TRP A 423 2.06 17.57 23.21
CA TRP A 423 2.06 16.12 22.97
C TRP A 423 0.72 15.47 23.35
N ALA A 424 0.12 15.85 24.48
CA ALA A 424 -1.18 15.32 24.89
C ALA A 424 -2.29 15.69 23.88
N LEU A 425 -2.33 16.96 23.45
CA LEU A 425 -3.28 17.41 22.43
C LEU A 425 -3.06 16.70 21.08
N PHE A 426 -1.80 16.54 20.66
CA PHE A 426 -1.45 15.81 19.45
C PHE A 426 -1.95 14.37 19.48
N ARG A 427 -1.63 13.60 20.54
CA ARG A 427 -2.11 12.22 20.66
C ARG A 427 -3.63 12.16 20.65
N ARG A 428 -4.29 13.06 21.37
CA ARG A 428 -5.75 13.14 21.42
C ARG A 428 -6.33 13.35 20.03
N PHE A 429 -5.83 14.31 19.25
CA PHE A 429 -6.32 14.54 17.87
C PHE A 429 -5.91 13.44 16.90
N ALA A 430 -4.78 12.77 17.13
CA ALA A 430 -4.30 11.69 16.29
C ALA A 430 -5.11 10.39 16.47
N THR A 431 -5.55 10.07 17.69
CA THR A 431 -6.06 8.71 17.99
C THR A 431 -7.46 8.68 18.62
N VAL A 432 -7.82 9.64 19.48
CA VAL A 432 -9.09 9.62 20.24
C VAL A 432 -10.13 10.55 19.61
N ASP A 433 -9.84 11.85 19.59
CA ASP A 433 -10.68 12.89 19.04
C ASP A 433 -10.33 13.10 17.55
N THR A 434 -10.37 12.00 16.78
CA THR A 434 -9.92 11.97 15.38
C THR A 434 -10.64 13.00 14.51
N HIS A 435 -11.94 13.18 14.74
CA HIS A 435 -12.78 14.20 14.14
C HIS A 435 -12.24 15.63 14.33
N CYS A 436 -11.73 15.96 15.51
CA CYS A 436 -11.15 17.28 15.78
C CYS A 436 -9.91 17.52 14.93
N GLY A 437 -9.00 16.54 14.90
CA GLY A 437 -7.80 16.61 14.06
C GLY A 437 -8.13 16.75 12.57
N ASP A 438 -9.10 15.97 12.09
CA ASP A 438 -9.52 15.94 10.70
C ASP A 438 -10.11 17.29 10.24
N ILE A 439 -10.94 17.91 11.07
CA ILE A 439 -11.52 19.23 10.78
C ILE A 439 -10.47 20.33 10.87
N VAL A 440 -9.55 20.26 11.84
CA VAL A 440 -8.44 21.22 11.93
C VAL A 440 -7.58 21.18 10.66
N ILE A 441 -7.15 19.99 10.22
CA ILE A 441 -6.39 19.84 8.97
C ILE A 441 -7.18 20.45 7.81
N SER A 442 -8.45 20.07 7.67
CA SER A 442 -9.30 20.57 6.59
C SER A 442 -9.40 22.09 6.62
N LYS A 443 -9.60 22.71 7.79
CA LYS A 443 -9.71 24.16 7.87
C LYS A 443 -8.44 24.92 7.60
N LEU A 444 -7.32 24.42 8.10
CA LEU A 444 -6.03 25.01 7.81
C LEU A 444 -5.74 24.97 6.31
N VAL A 445 -6.01 23.86 5.62
CA VAL A 445 -5.85 23.80 4.15
C VAL A 445 -6.83 24.74 3.43
N GLN A 446 -8.10 24.80 3.86
CA GLN A 446 -9.10 25.66 3.24
C GLN A 446 -8.80 27.16 3.38
N SER A 447 -8.08 27.57 4.42
CA SER A 447 -7.67 28.97 4.62
C SER A 447 -6.48 29.37 3.75
N GLN A 448 -5.75 28.42 3.16
CA GLN A 448 -4.63 28.71 2.27
C GLN A 448 -5.09 28.90 0.84
N ARG A 449 -4.28 29.58 0.01
CA ARG A 449 -4.45 29.57 -1.46
C ARG A 449 -3.93 28.26 -2.05
N SER A 450 -2.75 27.82 -1.60
CA SER A 450 -2.07 26.60 -2.05
C SER A 450 -1.04 26.12 -1.01
N GLY A 451 -0.74 24.82 -1.02
CA GLY A 451 0.32 24.21 -0.20
C GLY A 451 -0.02 24.05 1.28
N LEU A 452 0.95 23.56 2.04
CA LEU A 452 0.82 23.17 3.45
C LEU A 452 1.60 24.09 4.41
N GLY A 453 1.98 25.28 3.96
CA GLY A 453 2.84 26.19 4.73
C GLY A 453 2.28 26.59 6.10
N VAL A 454 0.95 26.62 6.25
CA VAL A 454 0.25 26.94 7.51
C VAL A 454 0.54 25.96 8.65
N PHE A 455 0.87 24.70 8.34
CA PHE A 455 1.20 23.68 9.32
C PHE A 455 2.63 23.83 9.86
N LEU A 456 3.50 24.51 9.12
CA LEU A 456 4.92 24.52 9.42
C LEU A 456 5.24 25.46 10.60
N PRO A 457 6.19 25.08 11.47
CA PRO A 457 6.77 25.98 12.46
C PRO A 457 7.33 27.24 11.81
N ASP A 458 7.36 28.35 12.54
CA ASP A 458 7.93 29.60 12.04
C ASP A 458 9.40 29.42 11.64
N VAL A 459 9.90 30.28 10.75
CA VAL A 459 11.33 30.33 10.46
C VAL A 459 12.01 30.91 11.69
N LEU A 460 12.53 30.05 12.56
CA LEU A 460 13.31 30.49 13.71
C LEU A 460 14.61 31.14 13.22
N ASN A 461 14.88 32.37 13.66
CA ASN A 461 16.24 32.91 13.66
C ASN A 461 17.06 32.04 14.61
N ARG A 462 18.01 31.28 14.07
CA ARG A 462 18.90 30.40 14.85
C ARG A 462 19.59 31.21 15.95
N ASN A 463 19.14 31.07 17.20
CA ASN A 463 20.01 31.32 18.34
C ASN A 463 20.51 29.99 18.86
N THR A 464 21.73 29.69 18.41
CA THR A 464 22.62 28.62 18.86
C THR A 464 22.92 28.76 20.34
N THR A 465 22.29 27.96 21.19
CA THR A 465 22.86 27.59 22.50
C THR A 465 22.15 26.38 23.08
N SER A 466 22.64 25.18 22.75
CA SER A 466 22.60 24.00 23.63
C SER A 466 23.38 22.87 22.97
N GLN A 467 24.56 22.57 23.51
CA GLN A 467 25.39 21.40 23.18
C GLN A 467 24.78 20.10 23.74
N ARG A 468 23.50 19.82 23.43
CA ARG A 468 22.97 18.46 23.60
C ARG A 468 22.96 17.79 22.24
N VAL A 469 23.45 16.55 22.18
CA VAL A 469 23.24 15.69 21.01
C VAL A 469 21.74 15.41 20.95
N VAL A 470 21.02 16.24 20.21
CA VAL A 470 19.57 16.11 20.01
C VAL A 470 19.35 15.13 18.86
N PRO A 471 18.59 14.05 19.05
CA PRO A 471 18.25 13.14 17.96
C PRO A 471 17.59 13.89 16.81
N ASN A 472 18.01 13.59 15.57
CA ASN A 472 17.34 14.04 14.35
C ASN A 472 16.67 12.82 13.70
N PRO A 473 15.53 12.35 14.24
CA PRO A 473 14.91 11.11 13.79
C PRO A 473 14.41 11.24 12.34
N LEU A 474 14.27 10.10 11.66
CA LEU A 474 13.70 10.05 10.33
C LEU A 474 12.16 10.21 10.35
N THR A 475 11.52 9.75 11.43
CA THR A 475 10.06 9.62 11.55
C THR A 475 9.59 10.00 12.95
N LEU A 476 8.27 10.15 13.12
CA LEU A 476 7.67 10.04 14.45
C LEU A 476 7.82 8.62 15.00
N PRO A 477 7.66 8.42 16.33
CA PRO A 477 7.77 7.10 16.95
C PRO A 477 6.86 6.06 16.30
N LEU A 478 7.42 4.88 16.04
CA LEU A 478 6.68 3.71 15.53
C LEU A 478 5.72 3.13 16.57
N VAL A 479 5.95 3.42 17.85
CA VAL A 479 5.02 3.17 18.95
C VAL A 479 4.77 4.49 19.67
N VAL A 480 3.51 4.93 19.70
CA VAL A 480 3.13 6.21 20.32
C VAL A 480 3.07 6.03 21.84
N SER A 481 4.01 6.65 22.55
CA SER A 481 4.06 6.58 24.02
C SER A 481 3.29 7.71 24.71
N SER A 482 3.04 7.57 26.01
CA SER A 482 2.47 8.63 26.84
C SER A 482 3.40 9.82 27.04
N THR A 483 4.71 9.59 26.96
CA THR A 483 5.72 10.63 27.16
C THR A 483 6.10 11.29 25.83
N PRO A 484 6.33 12.61 25.84
CA PRO A 484 6.82 13.30 24.65
C PRO A 484 8.22 12.81 24.28
N VAL A 485 8.46 12.65 22.98
CA VAL A 485 9.81 12.38 22.48
C VAL A 485 10.63 13.67 22.38
N PRO A 486 11.97 13.60 22.50
CA PRO A 486 12.84 14.75 22.30
C PRO A 486 12.56 15.42 20.95
N LEU A 487 12.43 16.76 20.97
CA LEU A 487 12.21 17.53 19.76
C LEU A 487 13.47 17.55 18.90
N PRO A 488 13.35 17.48 17.56
CA PRO A 488 14.50 17.61 16.66
C PRO A 488 15.08 19.03 16.71
N PRO A 489 16.36 19.21 16.33
CA PRO A 489 17.05 20.50 16.43
C PRO A 489 16.46 21.58 15.51
N ASP A 490 15.91 21.18 14.36
CA ASP A 490 15.23 22.08 13.43
C ASP A 490 13.81 21.56 13.19
N LEU A 491 12.86 22.13 13.95
CA LEU A 491 11.44 21.75 13.90
C LEU A 491 10.85 21.94 12.50
N ARG A 492 11.24 23.02 11.81
CA ARG A 492 10.68 23.35 10.50
C ARG A 492 11.21 22.39 9.43
N LEU A 493 12.52 22.16 9.40
CA LEU A 493 13.13 21.20 8.47
C LEU A 493 12.61 19.78 8.71
N PHE A 494 12.50 19.36 9.97
CA PHE A 494 11.94 18.05 10.30
C PHE A 494 10.47 17.95 9.87
N ALA A 495 9.64 18.97 10.14
CA ALA A 495 8.24 19.00 9.70
C ALA A 495 8.11 18.88 8.18
N VAL A 496 8.90 19.63 7.40
CA VAL A 496 8.90 19.55 5.93
C VAL A 496 9.26 18.14 5.45
N ARG A 497 10.35 17.56 5.98
CA ARG A 497 10.78 16.20 5.64
C ARG A 497 9.73 15.16 6.00
N LEU A 498 9.12 15.27 7.18
CA LEU A 498 8.13 14.34 7.70
C LEU A 498 6.84 14.36 6.86
N ILE A 499 6.33 15.56 6.53
CA ILE A 499 5.15 15.70 5.67
C ILE A 499 5.44 15.14 4.26
N HIS A 500 6.62 15.46 3.69
CA HIS A 500 6.98 14.94 2.37
C HIS A 500 7.19 13.43 2.34
N ARG A 501 7.77 12.83 3.39
CA ARG A 501 8.02 11.39 3.49
C ARG A 501 6.76 10.56 3.27
N TYR A 502 5.62 11.02 3.77
CA TYR A 502 4.34 10.34 3.63
C TYR A 502 3.45 10.99 2.56
N SER A 503 4.03 11.68 1.57
CA SER A 503 3.24 12.19 0.46
C SER A 503 2.64 11.04 -0.36
N TYR A 504 1.40 11.20 -0.79
CA TYR A 504 0.70 10.23 -1.62
C TYR A 504 -0.34 10.93 -2.51
N ALA A 505 -0.75 10.25 -3.58
CA ALA A 505 -1.84 10.66 -4.44
C ALA A 505 -2.96 9.62 -4.42
N ILE A 506 -4.18 10.05 -4.70
CA ILE A 506 -5.31 9.16 -4.98
C ILE A 506 -5.62 9.27 -6.45
N GLY A 507 -5.36 8.17 -7.14
CA GLY A 507 -5.51 8.05 -8.59
C GLY A 507 -6.79 7.34 -8.98
N ARG A 508 -7.20 7.58 -10.23
CA ARG A 508 -8.15 6.74 -10.97
C ARG A 508 -7.48 6.30 -12.26
N SER A 509 -7.78 5.10 -12.70
CA SER A 509 -7.35 4.58 -14.01
C SER A 509 -8.54 3.91 -14.67
N PRO A 510 -8.55 3.74 -16.00
CA PRO A 510 -9.49 2.81 -16.61
C PRO A 510 -9.16 1.41 -16.10
N ASP A 511 -9.98 0.86 -15.23
CA ASP A 511 -9.79 -0.45 -14.61
C ASP A 511 -11.04 -1.33 -14.72
N GLN A 512 -10.86 -2.65 -14.62
CA GLN A 512 -11.95 -3.61 -14.58
C GLN A 512 -11.52 -4.85 -13.80
N PHE A 513 -12.28 -5.17 -12.76
CA PHE A 513 -12.21 -6.45 -12.04
C PHE A 513 -13.24 -7.41 -12.63
N VAL A 514 -12.84 -8.66 -12.85
CA VAL A 514 -13.68 -9.74 -13.39
C VAL A 514 -13.44 -11.00 -12.57
N ARG A 515 -14.53 -11.63 -12.12
CA ARG A 515 -14.52 -12.98 -11.56
C ARG A 515 -15.08 -13.94 -12.59
N LEU A 516 -14.34 -15.00 -12.92
CA LEU A 516 -14.82 -16.07 -13.78
C LEU A 516 -15.48 -17.12 -12.90
N LEU A 517 -16.78 -17.36 -13.08
CA LEU A 517 -17.56 -18.28 -12.24
C LEU A 517 -18.19 -19.41 -13.06
N LYS A 518 -18.59 -19.12 -14.31
CA LYS A 518 -19.27 -20.07 -15.22
C LYS A 518 -18.90 -19.78 -16.69
N PRO A 519 -18.81 -20.78 -17.58
CA PRO A 519 -18.28 -20.62 -18.94
C PRO A 519 -18.97 -19.50 -19.74
N LYS A 520 -20.31 -19.51 -19.79
CA LYS A 520 -21.09 -18.46 -20.48
C LYS A 520 -20.89 -17.06 -19.90
N GLN A 521 -20.69 -16.97 -18.58
CA GLN A 521 -20.44 -15.70 -17.91
C GLN A 521 -19.01 -15.23 -18.17
N ALA A 522 -18.03 -16.13 -18.17
CA ALA A 522 -16.65 -15.86 -18.56
C ALA A 522 -16.57 -15.31 -19.99
N GLU A 523 -17.19 -15.98 -20.96
CA GLU A 523 -17.22 -15.51 -22.35
C GLU A 523 -17.78 -14.09 -22.48
N PHE A 524 -18.91 -13.81 -21.82
CA PHE A 524 -19.52 -12.48 -21.81
C PHE A 524 -18.59 -11.42 -21.19
N GLN A 525 -17.96 -11.73 -20.05
CA GLN A 525 -17.05 -10.80 -19.38
C GLN A 525 -15.79 -10.51 -20.20
N LEU A 526 -15.20 -11.53 -20.83
CA LEU A 526 -14.04 -11.39 -21.71
C LEU A 526 -14.38 -10.56 -22.95
N ARG A 527 -15.56 -10.77 -23.56
CA ARG A 527 -16.06 -9.91 -24.66
C ARG A 527 -16.22 -8.45 -24.21
N ASN A 528 -16.75 -8.21 -23.00
CA ASN A 528 -16.89 -6.87 -22.45
C ASN A 528 -15.53 -6.20 -22.19
N LEU A 529 -14.54 -6.94 -21.69
CA LEU A 529 -13.17 -6.45 -21.52
C LEU A 529 -12.56 -6.00 -22.85
N ALA A 530 -12.73 -6.82 -23.90
CA ALA A 530 -12.25 -6.51 -25.25
C ALA A 530 -12.89 -5.23 -25.83
N MET A 531 -14.15 -4.95 -25.48
CA MET A 531 -14.86 -3.72 -25.89
C MET A 531 -14.45 -2.50 -25.07
N ARG A 532 -14.37 -2.62 -23.74
CA ARG A 532 -14.10 -1.49 -22.83
C ARG A 532 -12.64 -1.02 -22.85
N LYS A 533 -11.70 -1.93 -23.16
CA LYS A 533 -10.26 -1.65 -23.25
C LYS A 533 -9.69 -0.89 -22.04
N PRO A 534 -9.91 -1.39 -20.80
CA PRO A 534 -9.30 -0.81 -19.61
C PRO A 534 -7.77 -0.84 -19.70
N ALA A 535 -7.10 -0.06 -18.86
CA ALA A 535 -5.64 -0.05 -18.74
C ALA A 535 -5.14 -1.08 -17.71
N LEU A 536 -5.90 -1.26 -16.63
CA LEU A 536 -5.66 -2.23 -15.58
C LEU A 536 -6.79 -3.26 -15.58
N ILE A 537 -6.44 -4.53 -15.50
CA ILE A 537 -7.42 -5.62 -15.41
C ILE A 537 -7.04 -6.50 -14.22
N CYS A 538 -8.05 -7.03 -13.54
CA CYS A 538 -7.90 -8.24 -12.74
C CYS A 538 -8.90 -9.28 -13.24
N ILE A 539 -8.41 -10.50 -13.47
CA ILE A 539 -9.21 -11.66 -13.88
C ILE A 539 -8.93 -12.75 -12.86
N ASN A 540 -9.86 -12.96 -11.95
CA ASN A 540 -9.76 -14.00 -10.94
C ASN A 540 -10.48 -15.27 -11.43
N ASP A 541 -9.79 -16.42 -11.44
CA ASP A 541 -10.41 -17.72 -11.68
C ASP A 541 -11.10 -18.23 -10.41
N ASP A 542 -12.40 -17.97 -10.32
CA ASP A 542 -13.27 -18.50 -9.27
C ASP A 542 -14.21 -19.60 -9.82
N PHE A 543 -13.81 -20.33 -10.87
CA PHE A 543 -14.56 -21.51 -11.27
C PHE A 543 -14.62 -22.47 -10.06
N GLY A 544 -15.77 -23.12 -9.84
CA GLY A 544 -15.87 -24.15 -8.80
C GLY A 544 -15.01 -25.38 -9.12
N ASP A 545 -15.07 -26.41 -8.28
CA ASP A 545 -14.27 -27.64 -8.46
C ASP A 545 -14.90 -28.66 -9.45
N ASP A 546 -15.92 -28.26 -10.22
CA ASP A 546 -16.55 -29.10 -11.23
C ASP A 546 -15.68 -29.16 -12.50
N GLU A 547 -15.04 -30.32 -12.73
CA GLU A 547 -14.12 -30.53 -13.85
C GLU A 547 -14.74 -30.26 -15.23
N GLU A 548 -16.02 -30.54 -15.43
CA GLU A 548 -16.68 -30.31 -16.72
C GLU A 548 -16.89 -28.82 -16.95
N VAL A 549 -17.32 -28.10 -15.92
CA VAL A 549 -17.48 -26.64 -15.94
C VAL A 549 -16.14 -25.93 -16.11
N VAL A 550 -15.09 -26.39 -15.42
CA VAL A 550 -13.72 -25.85 -15.54
C VAL A 550 -13.15 -26.10 -16.95
N ARG A 551 -13.39 -27.28 -17.54
CA ARG A 551 -12.90 -27.60 -18.88
C ARG A 551 -13.63 -26.83 -19.98
N GLU A 552 -14.92 -26.55 -19.82
CA GLU A 552 -15.71 -25.76 -20.77
C GLU A 552 -15.38 -24.26 -20.69
N GLY A 553 -15.03 -23.77 -19.50
CA GLY A 553 -14.62 -22.38 -19.24
C GLY A 553 -13.25 -22.05 -19.83
#